data_AF-A0A1D1YQR8-F1
#
_entry.id   AF-A0A1D1YQR8-F1
#
_cell.length_a   1.000
_cell.length_b   1.000
_cell.length_c   1.000
_cell.angle_alpha   90.00
_cell.angle_beta   90.00
_cell.angle_gamma   90.00
#
_symmetry.space_group_name_H-M   'P 1'
#
loop_
_entity.id
_entity.type
_entity.pdbx_description
1 polymer ?
#
loop_
_entity_poly.entity_id
_entity_poly.type
_entity_poly.pdbx_seq_one_letter_code
_entity_poly.pdbx_strand_id
1 'polypeptide(L)'
;YVYPRNGTTTQMLTCECPPQYSFVDPDQRYKGCKPDFAPHCCLLDGGKMGSADQFQIVPRPNINWPFSDYEHLTPMDKDQCSTACLNDCFCAVAIHGGIGCWKKKLPLSNGRLDKGDVGIALLKLPKGT
;
A
#
# COMPACT_ATOMS: atom_id res chain seq x y z
N TYR A 1 -1.55 -6.04 -6.31
CA TYR A 1 -2.30 -4.79 -6.52
C TYR A 1 -2.23 -4.32 -7.91
N VAL A 2 -3.36 -3.90 -8.45
CA VAL A 2 -3.44 -3.24 -9.73
C VAL A 2 -4.11 -1.89 -9.48
N TYR A 3 -3.54 -0.81 -10.00
CA TYR A 3 -4.29 0.42 -10.20
C TYR A 3 -4.33 0.76 -11.71
N PRO A 4 -5.47 1.19 -12.25
CA PRO A 4 -5.58 1.66 -13.62
C PRO A 4 -4.84 2.98 -13.83
N ARG A 5 -4.03 3.04 -14.88
CA ARG A 5 -3.50 4.27 -15.45
C ARG A 5 -4.56 4.94 -16.33
N ASN A 6 -4.76 6.26 -16.21
CA ASN A 6 -5.68 6.98 -17.11
C ASN A 6 -5.13 6.98 -18.55
N GLY A 7 -5.73 6.17 -19.42
CA GLY A 7 -5.66 6.31 -20.87
C GLY A 7 -6.89 7.10 -21.35
N THR A 8 -6.71 8.09 -22.22
CA THR A 8 -7.75 9.08 -22.54
C THR A 8 -8.75 8.69 -23.62
N THR A 9 -8.73 7.49 -24.19
CA THR A 9 -9.69 7.10 -25.25
C THR A 9 -9.68 5.59 -25.42
N THR A 10 -10.80 4.90 -25.13
CA THR A 10 -11.11 3.48 -25.52
C THR A 10 -9.97 2.45 -25.49
N GLN A 11 -8.89 2.74 -24.75
CA GLN A 11 -7.67 1.98 -24.58
C GLN A 11 -7.80 1.28 -23.24
N MET A 12 -7.45 0.00 -23.25
CA MET A 12 -7.48 -0.87 -22.08
C MET A 12 -7.00 -0.15 -20.82
N LEU A 13 -7.83 -0.16 -19.77
CA LEU A 13 -7.41 0.19 -18.41
C LEU A 13 -6.12 -0.56 -18.11
N THR A 14 -4.98 0.15 -18.16
CA THR A 14 -3.69 -0.50 -17.99
C THR A 14 -3.41 -0.60 -16.51
N CYS A 15 -3.36 -1.85 -16.05
CA CYS A 15 -3.10 -2.25 -14.69
C CYS A 15 -1.60 -2.18 -14.39
N GLU A 16 -1.21 -1.55 -13.29
CA GLU A 16 0.18 -1.48 -12.83
C GLU A 16 0.34 -2.02 -11.40
N CYS A 17 1.44 -2.73 -11.14
CA CYS A 17 1.85 -3.11 -9.80
C CYS A 17 2.59 -1.96 -9.10
N PRO A 18 2.47 -1.80 -7.77
CA PRO A 18 3.33 -0.91 -7.00
C PRO A 18 4.82 -1.30 -7.11
N PRO A 19 5.75 -0.39 -6.75
CA PRO A 19 7.17 -0.72 -6.68
C PRO A 19 7.43 -1.94 -5.79
N GLN A 20 8.32 -2.85 -6.22
CA GLN A 20 8.65 -4.12 -5.55
C GLN A 20 7.48 -5.13 -5.43
N TYR A 21 6.49 -4.99 -6.32
CA TYR A 21 5.45 -6.00 -6.54
C TYR A 21 5.47 -6.41 -8.01
N SER A 22 5.30 -7.71 -8.25
CA SER A 22 5.19 -8.28 -9.59
C SER A 22 3.81 -8.87 -9.82
N PHE A 23 3.37 -8.91 -11.08
CA PHE A 23 2.12 -9.59 -11.43
C PHE A 23 2.18 -11.05 -10.96
N VAL A 24 1.06 -11.53 -10.42
CA VAL A 24 0.91 -12.96 -10.10
C VAL A 24 1.05 -13.79 -11.38
N ASP A 25 0.51 -13.25 -12.47
CA ASP A 25 0.51 -13.83 -13.81
C ASP A 25 0.69 -12.67 -14.82
N PRO A 26 1.88 -12.54 -15.44
CA PRO A 26 2.16 -11.45 -16.39
C PRO A 26 1.23 -11.43 -17.61
N ASP A 27 0.73 -12.59 -18.02
CA ASP A 27 -0.19 -12.75 -19.16
C ASP A 27 -1.63 -12.42 -18.74
N GLN A 28 -1.97 -12.65 -17.46
CA GLN A 28 -3.28 -12.36 -16.89
C GLN A 28 -3.20 -11.31 -15.77
N ARG A 29 -2.81 -10.07 -16.14
CA ARG A 29 -2.60 -8.94 -15.22
C ARG A 29 -3.77 -8.64 -14.26
N TYR A 30 -4.99 -8.99 -14.63
CA TYR A 30 -6.18 -8.84 -13.78
C TYR A 30 -6.16 -9.73 -12.53
N LYS A 31 -5.31 -10.77 -12.50
CA LYS A 31 -5.06 -11.61 -11.30
C LYS A 31 -4.30 -10.86 -10.19
N GLY A 32 -3.90 -9.62 -10.43
CA GLY A 32 -3.27 -8.77 -9.43
C GLY A 32 -1.76 -8.97 -9.33
N CYS A 33 -1.21 -8.57 -8.19
CA CYS A 33 0.24 -8.59 -7.95
C CYS A 33 0.54 -9.10 -6.56
N LYS A 34 1.71 -9.71 -6.42
CA LYS A 34 2.29 -10.23 -5.18
C LYS A 34 3.50 -9.37 -4.78
N PRO A 35 3.84 -9.27 -3.49
CA PRO A 35 5.11 -8.68 -3.08
C PRO A 35 6.27 -9.54 -3.61
N ASP A 36 7.37 -8.90 -3.96
CA ASP A 36 8.63 -9.59 -4.31
C ASP A 36 9.57 -9.73 -3.11
N PHE A 37 9.02 -9.56 -1.90
CA PHE A 37 9.70 -9.63 -0.62
C PHE A 37 8.85 -10.36 0.42
N ALA A 38 9.48 -10.83 1.49
CA ALA A 38 8.79 -11.48 2.60
C ALA A 38 7.94 -10.47 3.41
N PRO A 39 6.67 -10.77 3.72
CA PRO A 39 5.85 -9.91 4.58
C PRO A 39 6.48 -9.68 5.96
N HIS A 40 6.12 -8.56 6.59
CA HIS A 40 6.53 -8.27 7.96
C HIS A 40 5.97 -9.33 8.92
N CYS A 41 6.85 -10.03 9.64
CA CYS A 41 6.44 -11.07 10.59
C CYS A 41 6.01 -10.45 11.93
N CYS A 42 4.88 -10.90 12.48
CA CYS A 42 4.40 -10.47 13.79
C CYS A 42 4.98 -11.29 14.97
N LEU A 43 5.69 -12.39 14.67
CA LEU A 43 6.21 -13.28 15.72
C LEU A 43 7.48 -12.66 16.33
N LEU A 44 7.46 -12.50 17.65
CA LEU A 44 8.52 -11.90 18.47
C LEU A 44 9.69 -12.87 18.74
N ASP A 45 10.01 -13.76 17.80
CA ASP A 45 11.04 -14.78 18.03
C ASP A 45 12.42 -14.24 17.64
N GLY A 46 12.98 -13.37 18.50
CA GLY A 46 14.43 -13.16 18.73
C GLY A 46 15.35 -12.83 17.55
N GLY A 47 14.83 -12.65 16.34
CA GLY A 47 15.57 -12.43 15.12
C GLY A 47 15.17 -11.14 14.42
N LYS A 48 16.08 -10.59 13.61
CA LYS A 48 15.87 -9.37 12.81
C LYS A 48 14.68 -9.45 11.83
N MET A 49 14.14 -10.66 11.61
CA MET A 49 13.09 -10.99 10.64
C MET A 49 11.71 -10.64 11.21
N GLY A 50 11.43 -9.34 11.32
CA GLY A 50 10.31 -8.82 12.10
C GLY A 50 10.53 -7.43 12.70
N SER A 51 11.65 -6.77 12.41
CA SER A 51 11.84 -5.38 12.81
C SER A 51 11.25 -4.44 11.75
N ALA A 52 10.50 -3.44 12.22
CA ALA A 52 10.08 -2.29 11.44
C ALA A 52 11.25 -1.59 10.73
N ASP A 53 12.48 -1.72 11.25
CA ASP A 53 13.70 -1.14 10.67
C ASP A 53 14.04 -1.67 9.27
N GLN A 54 13.50 -2.83 8.87
CA GLN A 54 13.68 -3.39 7.53
C GLN A 54 12.80 -2.71 6.48
N PHE A 55 11.80 -1.95 6.90
CA PHE A 55 10.80 -1.34 6.04
C PHE A 55 10.87 0.19 6.09
N GLN A 56 10.35 0.82 5.05
CA GLN A 56 10.20 2.26 4.91
C GLN A 56 8.81 2.57 4.38
N ILE A 57 8.36 3.80 4.63
CA ILE A 57 7.14 4.34 4.06
C ILE A 57 7.48 5.13 2.81
N VAL A 58 6.90 4.74 1.69
CA VAL A 58 7.05 5.41 0.39
C VAL A 58 5.74 6.13 0.05
N PRO A 59 5.70 7.47 0.12
CA PRO A 59 4.51 8.24 -0.19
C PRO A 59 4.21 8.22 -1.70
N ARG A 60 2.93 8.07 -2.03
CA ARG A 60 2.40 8.14 -3.40
C ARG A 60 1.08 8.94 -3.42
N PRO A 61 1.07 10.13 -4.03
CA PRO A 61 -0.16 10.91 -4.16
C PRO A 61 -1.09 10.30 -5.21
N ASN A 62 -2.38 10.66 -5.15
CA ASN A 62 -3.39 10.32 -6.15
C ASN A 62 -3.63 8.82 -6.35
N ILE A 63 -3.38 7.99 -5.33
CA ILE A 63 -3.64 6.55 -5.36
C ILE A 63 -4.45 6.19 -4.11
N ASN A 64 -5.49 5.38 -4.29
CA ASN A 64 -6.28 4.87 -3.18
C ASN A 64 -6.75 3.42 -3.43
N TRP A 65 -7.07 2.71 -2.34
CA TRP A 65 -7.77 1.43 -2.30
C TRP A 65 -9.04 1.57 -1.44
N PRO A 66 -10.11 2.16 -1.98
CA PRO A 66 -11.32 2.44 -1.22
C PRO A 66 -11.97 1.17 -0.66
N PHE A 67 -12.61 1.30 0.50
CA PHE A 67 -13.35 0.23 1.18
C PHE A 67 -12.51 -1.00 1.56
N SER A 68 -11.17 -0.89 1.55
CA SER A 68 -10.23 -1.96 1.93
C SER A 68 -9.47 -1.66 3.23
N ASP A 69 -9.93 -0.70 4.02
CA ASP A 69 -9.38 -0.40 5.34
C ASP A 69 -9.86 -1.39 6.41
N TYR A 70 -8.96 -1.74 7.33
CA TYR A 70 -9.30 -2.56 8.50
C TYR A 70 -9.32 -1.75 9.79
N GLU A 71 -8.75 -0.55 9.78
CA GLU A 71 -8.67 0.33 10.92
C GLU A 71 -8.60 1.79 10.45
N HIS A 72 -9.31 2.66 11.15
CA HIS A 72 -9.30 4.10 10.92
C HIS A 72 -8.92 4.80 12.22
N LEU A 73 -7.82 5.55 12.18
CA LEU A 73 -7.27 6.30 13.31
C LEU A 73 -7.46 7.80 13.08
N THR A 74 -7.99 8.50 14.08
CA THR A 74 -8.20 9.95 14.06
C THR A 74 -8.23 10.49 15.49
N PRO A 75 -7.63 11.66 15.78
CA PRO A 75 -6.84 12.48 14.86
C PRO A 75 -5.43 11.92 14.68
N MET A 76 -4.91 11.98 13.46
CA MET A 76 -3.54 11.60 13.13
C MET A 76 -2.98 12.58 12.10
N ASP A 77 -1.78 13.11 12.35
CA ASP A 77 -0.99 13.71 11.29
C ASP A 77 -0.35 12.63 10.38
N LYS A 78 0.30 13.07 9.30
CA LYS A 78 0.89 12.17 8.30
C LYS A 78 2.04 11.33 8.87
N ASP A 79 2.85 11.89 9.77
CA ASP A 79 4.04 11.22 10.31
C ASP A 79 3.62 10.18 11.37
N GLN A 80 2.63 10.51 12.18
CA GLN A 80 1.95 9.58 13.08
C GLN A 80 1.32 8.43 12.29
N CYS A 81 0.61 8.71 11.19
CA CYS A 81 0.02 7.68 10.34
C CYS A 81 1.08 6.77 9.69
N SER A 82 2.18 7.37 9.22
CA SER A 82 3.33 6.64 8.67
C SER A 82 3.93 5.71 9.71
N THR A 83 4.18 6.20 10.92
CA THR A 83 4.75 5.42 12.03
C THR A 83 3.81 4.30 12.48
N ALA A 84 2.51 4.57 12.57
CA ALA A 84 1.51 3.57 12.94
C ALA A 84 1.44 2.40 11.93
N CYS A 85 1.58 2.67 10.63
CA CYS A 85 1.65 1.61 9.61
C CYS A 85 3.02 0.90 9.61
N LEU A 86 4.11 1.64 9.80
CA LEU A 86 5.45 1.06 9.81
C LEU A 86 5.63 0.05 10.95
N ASN A 87 5.05 0.32 12.12
CA ASN A 87 5.15 -0.55 13.30
C ASN A 87 4.10 -1.68 13.33
N ASP A 88 3.08 -1.64 12.47
CA ASP A 88 2.08 -2.71 12.37
C ASP A 88 2.53 -3.76 11.33
N CYS A 89 2.67 -5.01 11.75
CA CYS A 89 3.06 -6.12 10.88
C CYS A 89 2.03 -6.47 9.79
N PHE A 90 0.75 -6.17 9.99
CA PHE A 90 -0.30 -6.40 9.00
C PHE A 90 -0.50 -5.22 8.05
N CYS A 91 -0.04 -4.02 8.41
CA CYS A 91 -0.21 -2.84 7.57
C CYS A 91 0.70 -2.91 6.33
N ALA A 92 0.07 -2.92 5.15
CA ALA A 92 0.76 -2.83 3.87
C ALA A 92 0.72 -1.40 3.30
N VAL A 93 -0.40 -0.69 3.54
CA VAL A 93 -0.63 0.68 3.07
C VAL A 93 -1.42 1.42 4.12
N ALA A 94 -1.12 2.69 4.34
CA ALA A 94 -2.04 3.62 5.00
C ALA A 94 -2.42 4.76 4.04
N ILE A 95 -3.64 5.25 4.12
CA ILE A 95 -4.05 6.48 3.43
C ILE A 95 -4.12 7.56 4.49
N HIS A 96 -3.46 8.70 4.28
CA HIS A 96 -3.58 9.86 5.17
C HIS A 96 -4.30 11.00 4.45
N GLY A 97 -5.34 11.56 5.06
CA GLY A 97 -6.14 12.63 4.47
C GLY A 97 -6.78 13.50 5.55
N GLY A 98 -6.51 14.80 5.52
CA GLY A 98 -6.89 15.71 6.61
C GLY A 98 -6.26 15.28 7.94
N ILE A 99 -7.08 14.85 8.89
CA ILE A 99 -6.67 14.30 10.19
C ILE A 99 -6.91 12.78 10.31
N GLY A 100 -7.31 12.12 9.21
CA GLY A 100 -7.63 10.69 9.18
C GLY A 100 -6.46 9.85 8.68
N CYS A 101 -6.34 8.65 9.25
CA CYS A 101 -5.39 7.62 8.84
C CYS A 101 -6.13 6.28 8.65
N TRP A 102 -6.24 5.81 7.40
CA TRP A 102 -6.91 4.55 7.07
C TRP A 102 -5.87 3.46 6.76
N LYS A 103 -5.67 2.55 7.71
CA LYS A 103 -4.71 1.43 7.58
C LYS A 103 -5.34 0.28 6.80
N LYS A 104 -4.54 -0.34 5.95
CA LYS A 104 -4.98 -1.38 5.02
C LYS A 104 -3.99 -2.55 4.98
N LYS A 105 -4.52 -3.77 4.89
CA LYS A 105 -3.76 -5.03 4.89
C LYS A 105 -3.93 -5.79 3.58
N LEU A 106 -3.03 -6.72 3.29
CA LEU A 106 -3.17 -7.58 2.10
C LEU A 106 -4.29 -8.62 2.28
N PRO A 107 -5.02 -9.01 1.22
CA PRO A 107 -5.10 -8.37 -0.09
C PRO A 107 -5.99 -7.11 -0.06
N LEU A 108 -5.66 -6.12 -0.89
CA LEU A 108 -6.45 -4.91 -1.17
C LEU A 108 -7.15 -5.07 -2.53
N SER A 109 -8.30 -4.44 -2.66
CA SER A 109 -9.06 -4.44 -3.90
C SER A 109 -9.30 -3.01 -4.37
N ASN A 110 -9.74 -2.86 -5.62
CA ASN A 110 -10.19 -1.57 -6.16
C ASN A 110 -9.11 -0.47 -6.12
N GLY A 111 -7.84 -0.84 -6.30
CA GLY A 111 -6.76 0.13 -6.44
C GLY A 111 -7.02 1.03 -7.63
N ARG A 112 -6.89 2.35 -7.46
CA ARG A 112 -7.13 3.32 -8.54
C ARG A 112 -6.32 4.59 -8.40
N LEU A 113 -5.99 5.17 -9.56
CA LEU A 113 -5.64 6.58 -9.60
C LEU A 113 -6.88 7.37 -9.22
N ASP A 114 -6.77 8.11 -8.14
CA ASP A 114 -7.83 8.96 -7.61
C ASP A 114 -7.28 10.38 -7.60
N LYS A 115 -7.50 11.10 -8.71
CA LYS A 115 -7.00 12.48 -8.91
C LYS A 115 -7.78 13.52 -8.08
N GLY A 116 -8.76 13.08 -7.29
CA GLY A 116 -9.43 13.93 -6.31
C GLY A 116 -8.60 14.15 -5.04
N ASP A 117 -9.15 14.92 -4.11
CA ASP A 117 -8.51 15.40 -2.88
C ASP A 117 -8.53 14.36 -1.73
N VAL A 118 -8.20 13.10 -2.03
CA VAL A 118 -8.56 11.95 -1.16
C VAL A 118 -7.40 11.45 -0.26
N GLY A 119 -6.33 12.25 -0.12
CA GLY A 119 -5.20 11.94 0.73
C GLY A 119 -4.03 11.23 0.03
N ILE A 120 -2.96 10.99 0.78
CA ILE A 120 -1.70 10.41 0.30
C ILE A 120 -1.61 8.93 0.71
N ALA A 121 -1.29 8.05 -0.25
CA ALA A 121 -0.97 6.66 0.07
C ALA A 121 0.44 6.55 0.62
N LEU A 122 0.59 5.85 1.73
CA LEU A 122 1.81 5.58 2.45
C LEU A 122 2.10 4.09 2.31
N LEU A 123 2.85 3.72 1.28
CA LEU A 123 3.16 2.32 0.97
C LEU A 123 4.28 1.82 1.87
N LYS A 124 4.10 0.69 2.55
CA LYS A 124 5.16 0.03 3.32
C LYS A 124 5.94 -0.91 2.42
N LEU A 125 7.23 -0.63 2.26
CA LEU A 125 8.14 -1.30 1.33
C LEU A 125 9.48 -1.62 2.04
N PRO A 126 10.19 -2.72 1.72
CA PRO A 126 11.53 -2.95 2.23
C PRO A 126 12.52 -1.82 1.87
N LYS A 127 13.48 -1.59 2.76
CA LYS A 127 14.62 -0.69 2.53
C LYS A 127 15.67 -1.37 1.62
N GLY A 128 16.37 -0.57 0.80
CA GLY A 128 17.63 -0.99 0.17
C GLY A 128 17.51 -1.85 -1.09
N THR A 129 16.54 -1.59 -1.97
CA THR A 129 16.54 -2.13 -3.35
C THR A 129 16.84 -1.06 -4.37
#